data_AF-A0A8J7PPM7-F1
#
_entry.id   AF-A0A8J7PPM7-F1
#
_cell.length_a   1.000
_cell.length_b   1.000
_cell.length_c   1.000
_cell.angle_alpha   90.00
_cell.angle_beta   90.00
_cell.angle_gamma   90.00
#
_symmetry.space_group_name_H-M   'P 1'
#
loop_
_entity.id
_entity.type
_entity.pdbx_description
1 polymer ?
#
loop_
_entity_poly.entity_id
_entity_poly.type
_entity_poly.pdbx_seq_one_letter_code
_entity_poly.pdbx_strand_id
1 'polypeptide(L)'
;MNKKYDFLFLALLSTSLLVISGCSQTKKSLGLERMQPDEFTVLDHPPLSMPPGIGLTPPQTGASAKHPQNTHLQAKELLIKQSLTTEISSVSPAEQALLNSAKIEESHPNIRQTVNQEAKVSKPGEQTIKKIIFWEGKPSGDVIDPQEEYKKLHNKDAPGPLN
;
A
#
# COMPACT_ATOMS: atom_id res chain seq x y z
N MET A 1 20.25 -12.92 -68.13
CA MET A 1 21.52 -13.21 -67.42
C MET A 1 21.50 -12.35 -66.17
N ASN A 2 21.36 -12.93 -64.97
CA ASN A 2 22.38 -12.76 -63.92
C ASN A 2 22.17 -13.72 -62.73
N LYS A 3 21.67 -14.95 -62.97
CA LYS A 3 21.43 -15.97 -61.91
C LYS A 3 22.66 -16.25 -61.02
N LYS A 4 23.87 -16.04 -61.55
CA LYS A 4 25.13 -16.15 -60.78
C LYS A 4 25.27 -15.04 -59.74
N TYR A 5 24.85 -13.83 -60.07
CA TYR A 5 24.86 -12.68 -59.15
C TYR A 5 23.72 -12.76 -58.15
N ASP A 6 22.55 -13.31 -58.52
CA ASP A 6 21.46 -13.60 -57.56
C ASP A 6 21.88 -14.63 -56.51
N PHE A 7 22.57 -15.71 -56.93
CA PHE A 7 23.08 -16.71 -56.00
C PHE A 7 24.18 -16.15 -55.09
N LEU A 8 25.05 -15.29 -55.63
CA LEU A 8 26.07 -14.59 -54.87
C LEU A 8 25.46 -13.60 -53.86
N PHE A 9 24.43 -12.85 -54.25
CA PHE A 9 23.66 -11.97 -53.36
C PHE A 9 22.98 -12.76 -52.24
N LEU A 10 22.37 -13.90 -52.57
CA LEU A 10 21.71 -14.74 -51.57
C LEU A 10 22.70 -15.34 -50.57
N ALA A 11 23.89 -15.74 -51.03
CA ALA A 11 24.97 -16.22 -50.17
C ALA A 11 25.54 -15.10 -49.27
N LEU A 12 25.69 -13.89 -49.82
CA LEU A 12 26.16 -12.73 -49.07
C LEU A 12 25.14 -12.25 -48.03
N LEU A 13 23.85 -12.36 -48.35
CA LEU A 13 22.77 -12.05 -47.41
C LEU A 13 22.68 -13.09 -46.29
N SER A 14 22.83 -14.38 -46.63
CA SER A 14 22.84 -15.48 -45.66
C SER A 14 24.01 -15.37 -44.66
N THR A 15 25.21 -15.03 -45.15
CA THR A 15 26.38 -14.84 -44.29
C THR A 15 26.23 -13.64 -43.36
N SER A 16 25.66 -12.53 -43.86
CA SER A 16 25.36 -11.34 -43.03
C SER A 16 24.38 -11.64 -41.89
N LEU A 17 23.33 -12.42 -42.15
CA LEU A 17 22.38 -12.85 -41.12
C LEU A 17 23.04 -13.71 -40.02
N LEU A 18 24.02 -14.55 -40.39
CA LEU A 18 24.75 -15.38 -39.44
C LEU A 18 25.67 -14.57 -38.50
N VAL A 19 26.17 -13.43 -38.96
CA VAL A 19 27.03 -12.54 -38.15
C VAL A 19 26.21 -11.79 -37.09
N ILE A 20 24.95 -11.44 -37.39
CA ILE A 20 24.07 -10.69 -36.48
C ILE A 20 23.54 -11.56 -35.32
N SER A 21 23.44 -12.88 -35.48
CA SER A 21 22.95 -13.79 -34.43
C SER A 21 23.96 -14.01 -33.28
N GLY A 22 25.23 -13.65 -33.46
CA GLY A 22 26.29 -13.75 -32.44
C GLY A 22 26.36 -12.59 -31.44
N CYS A 23 25.55 -11.54 -31.61
CA CYS A 23 25.55 -10.33 -30.76
C CYS A 23 24.82 -10.54 -29.42
N SER A 24 25.06 -11.63 -28.70
CA SER A 24 24.54 -11.82 -27.34
C SER A 24 25.25 -10.91 -26.32
N GLN A 25 26.57 -10.74 -26.48
CA GLN A 25 27.40 -9.91 -25.59
C GLN A 25 27.00 -8.42 -25.61
N THR A 26 26.57 -7.91 -26.77
CA THR A 26 26.12 -6.51 -26.90
C THR A 26 24.79 -6.28 -26.19
N LYS A 27 23.86 -7.24 -26.20
CA LYS A 27 22.61 -7.16 -25.42
C LYS A 27 22.88 -7.05 -23.92
N LYS A 28 23.87 -7.79 -23.42
CA LYS A 28 24.33 -7.70 -22.02
C LYS A 28 24.99 -6.36 -21.71
N SER A 29 25.86 -5.86 -22.59
CA SER A 29 26.52 -4.55 -22.41
C SER A 29 25.57 -3.36 -22.52
N LEU A 30 24.50 -3.46 -23.30
CA LEU A 30 23.45 -2.42 -23.41
C LEU A 30 22.40 -2.53 -22.27
N GLY A 31 22.51 -3.53 -21.39
CA GLY A 31 21.56 -3.72 -20.28
C GLY A 31 20.16 -4.20 -20.70
N LEU A 32 20.02 -4.76 -21.91
CA LEU A 32 18.76 -5.36 -22.38
C LEU A 32 18.50 -6.75 -21.77
N GLU A 33 19.52 -7.34 -21.15
CA GLU A 33 19.43 -8.62 -20.45
C GLU A 33 19.30 -8.40 -18.95
N ARG A 34 18.34 -9.09 -18.32
CA ARG A 34 18.04 -8.96 -16.89
C ARG A 34 19.06 -9.79 -16.10
N MET A 35 20.06 -9.15 -15.51
CA MET A 35 20.96 -9.82 -14.55
C MET A 35 20.23 -9.95 -13.21
N GLN A 36 19.86 -11.17 -12.83
CA GLN A 36 19.38 -11.44 -11.48
C GLN A 36 20.59 -11.47 -10.54
N PRO A 37 20.64 -10.60 -9.51
CA PRO A 37 21.65 -10.71 -8.46
C PRO A 37 21.47 -12.03 -7.72
N ASP A 38 22.56 -12.63 -7.26
CA ASP A 38 22.53 -13.83 -6.43
C ASP A 38 21.84 -13.53 -5.09
N GLU A 39 20.64 -14.07 -4.90
CA GLU A 39 19.84 -13.89 -3.69
C GLU A 39 20.48 -14.49 -2.43
N PHE A 40 21.54 -15.31 -2.57
CA PHE A 40 22.25 -15.92 -1.45
C PHE A 40 23.57 -15.22 -1.10
N THR A 41 23.97 -14.19 -1.86
CA THR A 41 25.15 -13.40 -1.52
C THR A 41 24.84 -12.47 -0.36
N VAL A 42 25.38 -12.79 0.83
CA VAL A 42 25.33 -11.92 2.01
C VAL A 42 26.47 -10.90 1.92
N LEU A 43 26.12 -9.62 1.88
CA LEU A 43 27.09 -8.52 2.00
C LEU A 43 27.24 -8.15 3.47
N ASP A 44 28.47 -8.23 4.00
CA ASP A 44 28.76 -7.75 5.35
C ASP A 44 28.60 -6.22 5.41
N HIS A 45 27.85 -5.74 6.40
CA HIS A 45 27.71 -4.32 6.68
C HIS A 45 28.57 -3.93 7.88
N PRO A 46 29.18 -2.74 7.89
CA PRO A 46 29.89 -2.27 9.07
C PRO A 46 28.94 -2.25 10.27
N PRO A 47 29.40 -2.62 11.49
CA PRO A 47 28.55 -2.61 12.66
C PRO A 47 28.00 -1.20 12.89
N LEU A 48 26.70 -1.10 13.16
CA LEU A 48 26.05 0.16 13.51
C LEU A 48 26.60 0.63 14.87
N SER A 49 27.45 1.64 14.86
CA SER A 49 27.85 2.33 16.09
C SER A 49 26.70 3.22 16.54
N MET A 50 26.19 3.01 17.75
CA MET A 50 25.22 3.91 18.33
C MET A 50 25.88 5.28 18.58
N PRO A 51 25.31 6.39 18.07
CA PRO A 51 25.89 7.70 18.30
C PRO A 51 25.91 8.00 19.81
N PRO A 52 27.02 8.52 20.36
CA PRO A 52 27.09 8.89 21.76
C PRO A 52 26.13 10.05 22.02
N GLY A 53 25.13 9.80 22.86
CA GLY A 53 24.26 10.86 23.39
C GLY A 53 22.96 11.08 22.62
N ILE A 54 22.09 10.07 22.52
CA ILE A 54 20.67 10.39 22.69
C ILE A 54 20.50 10.76 24.16
N GLY A 55 20.76 12.02 24.50
CA GLY A 55 20.55 12.63 25.83
C GLY A 55 19.07 12.71 26.16
N LEU A 56 18.36 11.58 26.06
CA LEU A 56 17.00 11.43 26.53
C LEU A 56 17.10 11.44 28.05
N THR A 57 16.60 12.51 28.66
CA THR A 57 16.38 12.54 30.10
C THR A 57 15.52 11.32 30.46
N PRO A 58 16.01 10.41 31.32
CA PRO A 58 15.21 9.26 31.75
C PRO A 58 13.88 9.77 32.32
N PRO A 59 12.74 9.15 31.98
CA PRO A 59 11.46 9.58 32.52
C PRO A 59 11.50 9.45 34.06
N GLN A 60 11.12 10.52 34.76
CA GLN A 60 11.07 10.48 36.22
C GLN A 60 10.00 9.49 36.68
N THR A 61 10.41 8.49 37.45
CA THR A 61 9.51 7.52 38.07
C THR A 61 8.55 8.25 39.01
N GLY A 62 7.25 8.25 38.72
CA GLY A 62 6.21 8.88 39.55
C GLY A 62 5.74 10.26 39.09
N ALA A 63 6.34 10.85 38.04
CA ALA A 63 5.73 12.01 37.39
C ALA A 63 4.48 11.52 36.62
N SER A 64 3.31 12.09 36.91
CA SER A 64 2.10 11.82 36.13
C SER A 64 2.42 12.09 34.66
N ALA A 65 2.31 11.05 33.82
CA ALA A 65 2.51 11.20 32.39
C ALA A 65 1.65 12.38 31.94
N LYS A 66 2.28 13.42 31.36
CA LYS A 66 1.52 14.42 30.58
C LYS A 66 0.91 13.62 29.45
N HIS A 67 -0.33 13.19 29.65
CA HIS A 67 -1.08 12.51 28.62
C HIS A 67 -1.03 13.43 27.40
N PRO A 68 -0.70 12.91 26.21
CA PRO A 68 -0.79 13.70 25.01
C PRO A 68 -2.24 14.13 24.91
N GLN A 69 -2.53 15.38 25.28
CA GLN A 69 -3.80 15.97 24.96
C GLN A 69 -3.93 15.82 23.44
N ASN A 70 -5.05 15.27 22.99
CA ASN A 70 -5.32 15.09 21.57
C ASN A 70 -5.02 16.42 20.88
N THR A 71 -3.88 16.50 20.19
CA THR A 71 -3.38 17.74 19.57
C THR A 71 -4.41 18.29 18.60
N HIS A 72 -5.19 17.39 18.00
CA HIS A 72 -6.35 17.69 17.19
C HIS A 72 -7.48 18.43 17.95
N LEU A 73 -7.81 18.02 19.17
CA LEU A 73 -8.83 18.70 19.99
C LEU A 73 -8.34 20.08 20.44
N GLN A 74 -7.07 20.16 20.83
CA GLN A 74 -6.45 21.41 21.26
C GLN A 74 -6.31 22.42 20.11
N ALA A 75 -5.89 21.95 18.92
CA ALA A 75 -5.85 22.76 17.70
C ALA A 75 -7.24 23.22 17.27
N LYS A 76 -8.25 22.36 17.36
CA LYS A 76 -9.65 22.71 17.06
C LYS A 76 -10.15 23.82 17.99
N GLU A 77 -9.87 23.73 19.29
CA GLU A 77 -10.27 24.75 20.26
C GLU A 77 -9.58 26.10 19.99
N LEU A 78 -8.27 26.08 19.68
CA LEU A 78 -7.54 27.30 19.28
C LEU A 78 -8.09 27.92 18.00
N LEU A 79 -8.35 27.12 16.96
CA LEU A 79 -8.87 27.61 15.68
C LEU A 79 -10.28 28.19 15.81
N ILE A 80 -11.15 27.56 16.62
CA ILE A 80 -12.51 28.05 16.87
C ILE A 80 -12.49 29.34 17.70
N LYS A 81 -11.58 29.45 18.67
CA LYS A 81 -11.42 30.66 19.49
C LYS A 81 -10.86 31.84 18.67
N GLN A 82 -10.05 31.54 17.65
CA GLN A 82 -9.51 32.53 16.71
C GLN A 82 -10.54 33.02 15.67
N SER A 83 -11.60 32.26 15.39
CA SER A 83 -12.53 32.56 14.28
C SER A 83 -13.72 33.47 14.64
N LEU A 84 -13.74 34.12 15.80
CA LEU A 84 -14.86 34.99 16.20
C LEU A 84 -14.56 36.49 16.15
N THR A 85 -13.40 36.90 15.63
CA THR A 85 -13.07 38.32 15.41
C THR A 85 -12.54 38.61 14.00
N THR A 86 -12.89 37.77 13.02
CA THR A 86 -12.86 38.23 11.63
C THR A 86 -14.23 38.80 11.36
N GLU A 87 -14.35 40.12 11.54
CA GLU A 87 -15.34 40.95 10.88
C GLU A 87 -15.64 40.35 9.51
N ILE A 88 -16.83 39.78 9.36
CA ILE A 88 -17.33 39.30 8.08
C ILE A 88 -17.36 40.54 7.20
N SER A 89 -16.30 40.72 6.43
CA SER A 89 -16.26 41.68 5.34
C SER A 89 -17.50 41.42 4.52
N SER A 90 -18.38 42.42 4.45
CA SER A 90 -19.69 42.34 3.80
C SER A 90 -19.59 41.52 2.52
N VAL A 91 -20.23 40.34 2.53
CA VAL A 91 -20.27 39.42 1.39
C VAL A 91 -20.66 40.21 0.16
N SER A 92 -19.84 40.17 -0.89
CA SER A 92 -20.14 40.95 -2.10
C SER A 92 -21.41 40.40 -2.76
N PRO A 93 -22.16 41.24 -3.51
CA PRO A 93 -23.37 40.77 -4.20
C PRO A 93 -23.12 39.56 -5.12
N ALA A 94 -21.91 39.46 -5.70
CA ALA A 94 -21.50 38.33 -6.52
C ALA A 94 -21.27 37.06 -5.70
N GLU A 95 -20.63 37.18 -4.53
CA GLU A 95 -20.49 36.06 -3.60
C GLU A 95 -21.86 35.58 -3.09
N GLN A 96 -22.78 36.49 -2.78
CA GLN A 96 -24.13 36.12 -2.34
C GLN A 96 -24.92 35.40 -3.44
N ALA A 97 -24.79 35.81 -4.70
CA ALA A 97 -25.36 35.09 -5.83
C ALA A 97 -24.79 33.67 -5.98
N LEU A 98 -23.47 33.51 -5.80
CA LEU A 98 -22.82 32.20 -5.83
C LEU A 98 -23.27 31.31 -4.67
N LEU A 99 -23.36 31.84 -3.45
CA LEU A 99 -23.83 31.09 -2.27
C LEU A 99 -25.28 30.63 -2.43
N ASN A 100 -26.14 31.48 -2.99
CA ASN A 100 -27.53 31.14 -3.30
C ASN A 100 -27.61 30.05 -4.38
N SER A 101 -26.77 30.13 -5.41
CA SER A 101 -26.68 29.09 -6.45
C SER A 101 -26.18 27.75 -5.91
N ALA A 102 -25.29 27.80 -4.91
CA ALA A 102 -24.72 26.63 -4.25
C ALA A 102 -25.67 25.99 -3.21
N LYS A 103 -26.89 26.52 -3.03
CA LYS A 103 -27.92 26.01 -2.09
C LYS A 103 -27.37 25.69 -0.70
N ILE A 104 -26.49 26.54 -0.19
CA ILE A 104 -25.80 26.33 1.09
C ILE A 104 -26.75 26.41 2.29
N GLU A 105 -27.97 26.92 2.08
CA GLU A 105 -29.07 26.92 3.06
C GLU A 105 -29.48 25.48 3.48
N GLU A 106 -29.19 24.48 2.64
CA GLU A 106 -29.35 23.04 2.96
C GLU A 106 -28.09 22.45 3.62
N SER A 107 -27.28 23.26 4.31
CA SER A 107 -26.13 22.76 5.08
C SER A 107 -26.60 21.90 6.25
N HIS A 108 -26.77 20.60 6.02
CA HIS A 108 -27.11 19.61 7.04
C HIS A 108 -25.95 19.48 8.05
N PRO A 109 -26.08 20.02 9.28
CA PRO A 109 -24.99 20.01 10.27
C PRO A 109 -24.55 18.59 10.65
N ASN A 110 -25.44 17.62 10.43
CA ASN A 110 -25.25 16.21 10.74
C ASN A 110 -25.15 15.32 9.49
N ILE A 111 -24.81 15.85 8.31
CA ILE A 111 -24.76 15.05 7.06
C ILE A 111 -23.90 13.78 7.18
N ARG A 112 -22.82 13.83 7.97
CA ARG A 112 -21.97 12.66 8.23
C ARG A 112 -22.72 11.55 8.97
N GLN A 113 -23.62 11.90 9.89
CA GLN A 113 -24.44 10.93 10.60
C GLN A 113 -25.48 10.31 9.67
N THR A 114 -26.16 11.12 8.86
CA THR A 114 -27.14 10.66 7.87
C THR A 114 -26.51 9.71 6.85
N VAL A 115 -25.40 10.11 6.22
CA VAL A 115 -24.66 9.27 5.26
C VAL A 115 -24.18 7.97 5.92
N ASN A 116 -23.71 8.03 7.18
CA ASN A 116 -23.28 6.83 7.89
C ASN A 116 -24.45 5.89 8.22
N GLN A 117 -25.64 6.42 8.50
CA GLN A 117 -26.85 5.63 8.72
C GLN A 117 -27.31 4.98 7.41
N GLU A 118 -27.38 5.73 6.32
CA GLU A 118 -27.69 5.23 4.99
C GLU A 118 -26.71 4.14 4.55
N ALA A 119 -25.40 4.37 4.73
CA ALA A 119 -24.36 3.40 4.43
C ALA A 119 -24.46 2.13 5.29
N LYS A 120 -24.92 2.23 6.55
CA LYS A 120 -25.18 1.04 7.38
C LYS A 120 -26.35 0.23 6.86
N VAL A 121 -27.43 0.89 6.42
CA VAL A 121 -28.61 0.22 5.83
C VAL A 121 -28.26 -0.42 4.48
N SER A 122 -27.37 0.20 3.72
CA SER A 122 -26.94 -0.30 2.40
C SER A 122 -25.98 -1.49 2.45
N LYS A 123 -25.35 -1.77 3.60
CA LYS A 123 -24.47 -2.94 3.73
C LYS A 123 -25.30 -4.21 3.71
N PRO A 124 -24.99 -5.19 2.83
CA PRO A 124 -25.62 -6.49 2.90
C PRO A 124 -25.37 -7.08 4.29
N GLY A 125 -26.44 -7.56 4.95
CA GLY A 125 -26.32 -8.13 6.28
C GLY A 125 -25.29 -9.26 6.30
N GLU A 126 -24.58 -9.44 7.42
CA GLU A 126 -23.54 -10.46 7.56
C GLU A 126 -24.02 -11.86 7.15
N GLN A 127 -25.29 -12.16 7.36
CA GLN A 127 -25.90 -13.45 6.98
C GLN A 127 -26.02 -13.61 5.46
N THR A 128 -26.33 -12.53 4.73
CA THR A 128 -26.35 -12.52 3.27
C THR A 128 -24.94 -12.71 2.72
N ILE A 129 -23.95 -12.01 3.28
CA ILE A 129 -22.53 -12.16 2.91
C ILE A 129 -22.06 -13.59 3.19
N LYS A 130 -22.34 -14.14 4.38
CA LYS A 130 -22.00 -15.53 4.74
C LYS A 130 -22.66 -16.54 3.80
N LYS A 131 -23.91 -16.32 3.40
CA LYS A 131 -24.60 -17.21 2.44
C LYS A 131 -23.95 -17.17 1.05
N ILE A 132 -23.39 -16.04 0.64
CA ILE A 132 -22.67 -15.91 -0.65
C ILE A 132 -21.28 -16.55 -0.55
N ILE A 133 -20.55 -16.31 0.56
CA ILE A 133 -19.20 -16.85 0.76
C ILE A 133 -19.25 -18.37 0.96
N PHE A 134 -20.20 -18.86 1.76
CA PHE A 134 -20.42 -20.29 2.04
C PHE A 134 -21.60 -20.84 1.24
N TRP A 135 -21.76 -20.40 -0.01
CA TRP A 135 -22.83 -20.84 -0.91
C TRP A 135 -22.76 -22.33 -1.21
N GLU A 136 -21.54 -22.87 -1.22
CA GLU A 136 -21.25 -24.29 -1.23
C GLU A 136 -21.07 -24.71 0.24
N GLY A 137 -21.92 -25.63 0.72
CA GLY A 137 -22.01 -25.98 2.13
C GLY A 137 -20.64 -26.22 2.75
N LYS A 138 -20.45 -25.73 3.99
CA LYS A 138 -19.18 -25.85 4.72
C LYS A 138 -18.67 -27.30 4.61
N PRO A 139 -17.50 -27.56 4.00
CA PRO A 139 -16.93 -28.89 4.08
C PRO A 139 -16.77 -29.21 5.56
N SER A 140 -17.27 -30.37 6.01
CA SER A 140 -17.05 -30.81 7.39
C SER A 140 -15.57 -30.66 7.68
N GLY A 141 -15.23 -29.75 8.60
CA GLY A 141 -13.85 -29.57 9.01
C GLY A 141 -13.37 -30.89 9.58
N ASP A 142 -12.16 -31.29 9.21
CA ASP A 142 -11.57 -32.49 9.78
C ASP A 142 -11.45 -32.30 11.29
N VAL A 143 -11.77 -33.34 12.07
CA VAL A 143 -11.68 -33.26 13.53
C VAL A 143 -10.21 -33.41 13.88
N ILE A 144 -9.53 -32.28 14.03
CA ILE A 144 -8.13 -32.22 14.43
C ILE A 144 -8.03 -32.56 15.92
N ASP A 145 -7.31 -33.61 16.27
CA ASP A 145 -6.94 -33.90 17.66
C ASP A 145 -5.95 -32.84 18.17
N PRO A 146 -6.30 -32.05 19.21
CA PRO A 146 -5.41 -31.01 19.73
C PRO A 146 -4.05 -31.54 20.20
N GLN A 147 -4.01 -32.78 20.71
CA GLN A 147 -2.78 -33.39 21.24
C GLN A 147 -1.85 -33.86 20.12
N GLU A 148 -2.40 -34.38 19.03
CA GLU A 148 -1.59 -34.80 17.87
C GLU A 148 -1.07 -33.60 17.08
N GLU A 149 -1.89 -32.57 16.86
CA GLU A 149 -1.44 -31.35 16.17
C GLU A 149 -0.39 -30.59 17.00
N TYR A 150 -0.54 -30.55 18.33
CA TYR A 150 0.47 -29.97 19.21
C TYR A 150 1.84 -30.66 19.05
N LYS A 151 1.86 -32.00 19.00
CA LYS A 151 3.10 -32.77 18.79
C LYS A 151 3.73 -32.51 17.42
N LYS A 152 2.91 -32.39 16.37
CA LYS A 152 3.35 -32.07 15.01
C LYS A 152 4.02 -30.69 14.95
N LEU A 153 3.41 -29.67 15.55
CA LEU A 153 3.95 -28.30 15.59
C LEU A 153 5.24 -28.18 16.39
N HIS A 154 5.44 -29.04 17.40
CA HIS A 154 6.64 -29.03 18.25
C HIS A 154 7.76 -29.97 17.76
N ASN A 155 7.53 -30.73 16.69
CA ASN A 155 8.60 -31.49 16.06
C ASN A 155 9.56 -30.53 15.34
N LYS A 156 10.86 -30.60 15.66
CA LYS A 156 11.91 -29.73 15.08
C LYS A 156 12.08 -29.91 13.57
N ASP A 157 11.59 -31.03 13.03
CA ASP A 157 11.64 -31.36 11.60
C ASP A 157 10.35 -31.01 10.84
N ALA A 158 9.38 -30.36 11.50
CA ALA A 158 8.17 -29.93 10.80
C ALA A 158 8.50 -28.80 9.81
N PRO A 159 8.12 -28.92 8.52
CA PRO A 159 8.17 -27.78 7.63
C PRO A 159 7.27 -26.70 8.24
N GLY A 160 7.86 -25.52 8.47
CA GLY A 160 7.12 -24.34 8.91
C GLY A 160 5.91 -24.08 8.01
N PRO A 161 4.91 -23.33 8.49
CA PRO A 161 3.61 -23.23 7.82
C PRO A 161 3.79 -22.91 6.32
N LEU A 162 3.29 -23.80 5.47
CA LEU A 162 3.14 -23.53 4.05
C LEU A 162 1.98 -22.53 3.94
N ASN A 163 2.30 -21.37 3.38
CA ASN A 163 1.33 -20.30 3.06
C ASN A 163 0.22 -20.80 2.15
#